data_AF-A0AAE3UIC5-F1
#
_entry.id   AF-A0AAE3UIC5-F1
#
_cell.length_a   1.000
_cell.length_b   1.000
_cell.length_c   1.000
_cell.angle_alpha   90.00
_cell.angle_beta   90.00
_cell.angle_gamma   90.00
#
_symmetry.space_group_name_H-M   'P 1'
#
loop_
_entity.id
_entity.type
_entity.pdbx_description
1 polymer ?
#
loop_
_entity_poly.entity_id
_entity_poly.type
_entity_poly.pdbx_seq_one_letter_code
_entity_poly.pdbx_strand_id
1 'polypeptide(L)' 'MRNAEIVKRADKVLACWDGESKGTASTIKKAEANGKLLKVITYKPVKQIEQPPEQLELW' A
#
# COMPACT_ATOMS: atom_id res chain seq x y z
N MET A 1 -9.41 9.72 -8.23
CA MET A 1 -9.44 10.91 -7.34
C MET A 1 -9.42 10.57 -5.85
N ARG A 2 -9.94 9.42 -5.39
CA ARG A 2 -10.03 9.04 -3.95
C ARG A 2 -8.73 9.18 -3.13
N ASN A 3 -7.60 8.64 -3.60
CA ASN A 3 -6.35 8.65 -2.84
C ASN A 3 -5.77 10.06 -2.62
N ALA A 4 -6.03 11.00 -3.54
CA ALA A 4 -5.54 12.37 -3.39
C ALA A 4 -6.26 13.10 -2.25
N GLU A 5 -7.56 12.89 -2.10
CA GLU A 5 -8.33 13.46 -0.98
C GLU A 5 -7.91 12.86 0.37
N ILE A 6 -7.60 11.55 0.40
CA ILE A 6 -7.06 10.88 1.59
C ILE A 6 -5.74 11.55 2.00
N VAL A 7 -4.80 11.69 1.06
CA VAL A 7 -3.50 12.33 1.32
C VAL A 7 -3.67 13.78 1.78
N LYS A 8 -4.57 14.54 1.17
CA LYS A 8 -4.82 15.95 1.52
C LYS A 8 -5.26 16.09 2.98
N ARG A 9 -6.18 15.23 3.43
CA ARG A 9 -6.76 15.27 4.78
C ARG A 9 -5.89 14.61 5.85
N ALA A 10 -4.96 13.75 5.48
CA ALA A 10 -4.10 13.06 6.43
C ALA A 10 -3.02 13.99 7.01
N ASP A 11 -2.72 13.85 8.30
CA ASP A 11 -1.59 14.51 8.94
C ASP A 11 -0.25 13.81 8.60
N LYS A 12 -0.30 12.49 8.45
CA LYS A 12 0.84 11.61 8.14
C LYS A 12 0.42 10.53 7.15
N VAL A 13 1.36 10.08 6.32
CA VAL A 13 1.11 9.03 5.32
C VAL A 13 2.10 7.89 5.52
N LEU A 14 1.59 6.69 5.72
CA LEU A 14 2.36 5.44 5.68
C LEU A 14 1.99 4.69 4.40
N ALA A 15 2.95 4.49 3.51
CA ALA A 15 2.74 3.80 2.25
C ALA A 15 3.49 2.46 2.24
N CYS A 16 2.76 1.35 2.26
CA CYS A 16 3.30 0.04 1.94
C CYS A 16 3.32 -0.12 0.42
N TRP A 17 4.50 -0.32 -0.15
CA TRP A 17 4.66 -0.37 -1.60
C TRP A 17 5.55 -1.53 -2.04
N ASP A 18 5.09 -2.30 -3.00
CA ASP A 18 5.84 -3.40 -3.64
C ASP A 18 6.97 -2.91 -4.56
N GLY A 19 7.02 -1.61 -4.86
CA GLY A 19 7.95 -1.02 -5.83
C GLY A 19 7.42 -0.99 -7.26
N GLU A 20 6.25 -1.59 -7.52
CA GLU A 20 5.72 -1.78 -8.88
C GLU A 20 4.38 -1.06 -9.11
N SER A 21 3.53 -0.98 -8.09
CA SER A 21 2.20 -0.36 -8.22
C SER A 21 2.28 1.12 -8.61
N LYS A 22 1.94 1.43 -9.87
CA LYS A 22 1.92 2.80 -10.42
C LYS A 22 0.95 3.72 -9.67
N GLY A 23 -0.18 3.18 -9.22
CA GLY A 23 -1.17 3.93 -8.45
C GLY A 23 -0.65 4.35 -7.07
N THR A 24 0.05 3.42 -6.40
CA THR A 24 0.72 3.70 -5.13
C THR A 24 1.84 4.71 -5.32
N ALA A 25 2.68 4.53 -6.34
CA ALA A 25 3.78 5.45 -6.65
C ALA A 25 3.28 6.89 -6.92
N SER A 26 2.18 7.05 -7.66
CA SER A 26 1.55 8.36 -7.89
C SER A 26 1.04 8.99 -6.60
N THR A 27 0.49 8.18 -5.70
CA THR A 27 -0.04 8.65 -4.41
C THR A 27 1.08 9.07 -3.46
N ILE A 28 2.19 8.32 -3.43
CA ILE A 28 3.43 8.66 -2.70
C ILE A 28 3.96 10.02 -3.16
N LYS A 29 4.12 10.22 -4.48
CA LYS A 29 4.57 11.50 -5.04
C LYS A 29 3.68 12.68 -4.65
N LYS A 30 2.36 12.47 -4.60
CA LYS A 30 1.42 13.51 -4.14
C LYS A 30 1.55 13.82 -2.66
N ALA A 31 1.79 12.82 -1.82
CA ALA A 31 2.02 13.04 -0.39
C ALA A 31 3.31 13.84 -0.15
N GLU A 32 4.36 13.51 -0.89
CA GLU A 32 5.64 14.24 -0.87
C GLU A 32 5.48 15.68 -1.37
N ALA A 33 4.83 15.89 -2.52
CA ALA A 33 4.57 17.22 -3.07
C ALA A 33 3.70 18.10 -2.15
N ASN A 34 2.81 17.50 -1.36
CA ASN A 34 1.98 18.20 -0.38
C ASN A 34 2.68 18.40 0.98
N GLY A 35 3.98 18.08 1.09
CA GLY A 35 4.77 18.26 2.32
C GLY A 35 4.30 17.40 3.49
N LYS A 36 3.61 16.29 3.24
CA LYS A 36 3.12 15.40 4.29
C LYS A 36 4.28 14.64 4.92
N LEU A 37 4.18 14.35 6.22
CA LEU A 37 5.11 13.45 6.88
C LEU A 37 4.88 12.01 6.34
N LEU A 38 5.72 11.62 5.39
CA LEU A 38 5.59 10.40 4.60
C LEU A 38 6.63 9.37 5.03
N LYS A 39 6.19 8.14 5.27
CA LYS A 39 7.06 6.96 5.40
C LYS A 39 6.66 5.94 4.36
N VAL A 40 7.63 5.49 3.55
CA VAL A 40 7.44 4.40 2.59
C VAL A 40 8.09 3.15 3.16
N ILE A 41 7.33 2.06 3.21
CA ILE A 41 7.82 0.73 3.56
C ILE A 41 7.75 -0.10 2.27
N THR A 42 8.92 -0.48 1.77
CA THR A 42 9.02 -1.37 0.62
C THR A 42 9.00 -2.83 1.05
N TYR A 43 8.25 -3.66 0.33
CA TYR A 43 8.18 -5.10 0.59
C TYR A 43 8.21 -5.87 -0.73
N LYS A 44 8.61 -7.14 -0.69
CA LYS A 44 8.41 -8.05 -1.82
C LYS A 44 7.15 -8.85 -1.56
N PRO A 45 6.16 -8.84 -2.47
CA PRO A 45 4.99 -9.69 -2.31
C PRO A 45 5.43 -11.14 -2.31
N VAL A 46 5.17 -11.84 -1.21
CA VAL A 46 5.24 -13.30 -1.19
C VAL A 46 3.99 -13.77 -1.91
N LYS A 47 4.13 -14.64 -2.93
CA LYS A 47 2.96 -15.31 -3.50
C LYS A 47 2.18 -15.91 -2.34
N GLN A 48 0.89 -15.56 -2.23
CA GLN A 48 0.02 -16.27 -1.29
C GLN A 48 0.18 -17.75 -1.60
N ILE A 49 0.59 -18.51 -0.60
CA ILE A 49 0.51 -19.96 -0.65
C ILE A 49 -1.00 -20.21 -0.75
N GLU A 50 -1.48 -20.66 -1.90
CA GLU A 50 -2.83 -21.21 -2.00
C GLU A 50 -2.88 -22.31 -0.94
N GLN A 51 -3.63 -22.08 0.15
CA GLN A 51 -3.85 -23.12 1.13
C GLN A 51 -4.51 -24.26 0.36
N PRO A 52 -3.87 -25.43 0.28
CA PRO A 52 -4.44 -26.49 -0.51
C PRO A 52 -5.74 -26.96 0.19
N PRO A 53 -6.80 -27.29 -0.58
CA PRO A 53 -8.15 -27.46 -0.05
C PRO A 53 -8.26 -28.43 1.13
N GLU A 54 -7.34 -29.39 1.24
CA GLU A 54 -7.28 -30.36 2.34
C GLU A 54 -7.14 -29.74 3.74
N GLN A 55 -6.73 -28.47 3.86
CA GLN A 55 -6.61 -27.79 5.15
C GLN A 55 -7.89 -27.03 5.57
N LEU A 56 -8.93 -26.99 4.72
CA LEU A 56 -10.20 -26.32 5.00
C LEU A 56 -11.27 -27.24 5.60
N GLU A 57 -11.07 -28.57 5.62
CA GLU A 57 -12.08 -29.55 6.09
C GLU A 57 -11.94 -29.97 7.56
N LEU A 58 -11.08 -29.29 8.35
CA LEU A 58 -10.84 -29.64 9.76
C LEU A 58 -11.57 -28.75 10.79
N TRP A 59 -12.65 -28.06 10.40
CA TRP A 59 -13.55 -27.33 11.31
C TRP A 59 -15.01 -27.73 11.10
#